data_AF-A0A430AGT0-F1
#
_entry.id   AF-A0A430AGT0-F1
#
_cell.length_a   1.000
_cell.length_b   1.000
_cell.length_c   1.000
_cell.angle_alpha   90.00
_cell.angle_beta   90.00
_cell.angle_gamma   90.00
#
_symmetry.space_group_name_H-M   'P 1'
#
loop_
_entity.id
_entity.type
_entity.pdbx_description
1 polymer ?
#
loop_
_entity_poly.entity_id
_entity_poly.type
_entity_poly.pdbx_seq_one_letter_code
_entity_poly.pdbx_strand_id
1 'polypeptide(L)'
;MSDLQHKEKLEIQLREAYGRVTYTYTSHLKFMYRLNQKNKILRYSQITLSAISTGGFLGTIVFDKIILTTIAGLVSAVLLALNLFFKNFELDEESKQHRMAADKLWLIREKYVTLLTDFETLSIDEIVVTRDTLREETYIIYSESPKTDKKSYSESQKALKNEEEQFFTEVELDKMLPLQLRKNK
;
A
#
# COMPACT_ATOMS: atom_id res chain seq x y z
N MET A 1 -17.28 -35.07 -15.81
CA MET A 1 -16.33 -34.05 -16.26
C MET A 1 -14.98 -34.74 -16.33
N SER A 2 -14.25 -34.68 -17.44
CA SER A 2 -12.92 -35.30 -17.48
C SER A 2 -11.98 -34.60 -16.50
N ASP A 3 -11.04 -35.32 -15.90
CA ASP A 3 -10.05 -34.76 -14.97
C ASP A 3 -9.31 -33.55 -15.57
N LEU A 4 -9.01 -33.60 -16.87
CA LEU A 4 -8.41 -32.48 -17.61
C LEU A 4 -9.28 -31.21 -17.57
N GLN A 5 -10.56 -31.31 -17.94
CA GLN A 5 -11.53 -30.21 -17.84
C GLN A 5 -11.71 -29.66 -16.42
N HIS A 6 -11.56 -30.52 -15.40
CA HIS A 6 -11.62 -30.05 -14.01
C HIS A 6 -10.36 -29.26 -13.65
N LYS A 7 -9.19 -29.77 -14.04
CA LYS A 7 -7.90 -29.12 -13.83
C LYS A 7 -7.85 -27.75 -14.53
N GLU A 8 -8.29 -27.64 -15.78
CA GLU A 8 -8.41 -26.33 -16.48
C GLU A 8 -9.28 -25.31 -15.71
N LYS A 9 -10.41 -25.74 -15.16
CA LYS A 9 -11.29 -24.87 -14.36
C LYS A 9 -10.62 -24.41 -13.07
N LEU A 10 -9.84 -25.28 -12.43
CA LEU A 10 -9.06 -24.93 -11.24
C LEU A 10 -7.98 -23.90 -11.57
N GLU A 11 -7.27 -24.05 -12.68
CA GLU A 11 -6.25 -23.10 -13.10
C GLU A 11 -6.83 -21.69 -13.28
N ILE A 12 -7.95 -21.58 -14.00
CA ILE A 12 -8.67 -20.30 -14.21
C ILE A 12 -9.02 -19.68 -12.86
N GLN A 13 -9.61 -20.47 -11.95
CA GLN A 13 -9.99 -20.00 -10.62
C GLN A 13 -8.79 -19.47 -9.82
N LEU A 14 -7.65 -20.17 -9.86
CA LEU A 14 -6.42 -19.78 -9.19
C LEU A 14 -5.82 -18.50 -9.78
N ARG A 15 -5.78 -18.38 -11.10
CA ARG A 15 -5.29 -17.17 -11.80
C ARG A 15 -6.13 -15.95 -11.48
N GLU A 16 -7.46 -16.10 -11.44
CA GLU A 16 -8.34 -15.01 -11.00
C GLU A 16 -8.13 -14.64 -9.53
N ALA A 17 -7.94 -15.63 -8.65
CA ALA A 17 -7.69 -15.39 -7.23
C ALA A 17 -6.35 -14.66 -7.02
N TYR A 18 -5.29 -15.09 -7.69
CA TYR A 18 -4.01 -14.40 -7.74
C TYR A 18 -4.15 -12.94 -8.20
N GLY A 19 -4.92 -12.72 -9.28
CA GLY A 19 -5.21 -11.37 -9.77
C GLY A 19 -5.91 -10.51 -8.73
N ARG A 20 -6.97 -11.01 -8.08
CA ARG A 20 -7.68 -10.29 -7.02
C ARG A 20 -6.77 -9.93 -5.85
N VAL A 21 -5.95 -10.89 -5.38
CA VAL A 21 -4.99 -10.65 -4.29
C VAL A 21 -3.97 -9.59 -4.70
N THR A 22 -3.41 -9.68 -5.91
CA THR A 22 -2.43 -8.70 -6.43
C THR A 22 -3.03 -7.28 -6.51
N TYR A 23 -4.29 -7.15 -6.94
CA TYR A 23 -5.00 -5.87 -6.94
C TYR A 23 -5.22 -5.30 -5.53
N THR A 24 -5.66 -6.14 -4.58
CA THR A 24 -5.91 -5.70 -3.20
C THR A 24 -4.60 -5.30 -2.53
N TYR A 25 -3.56 -6.14 -2.64
CA TYR A 25 -2.20 -5.88 -2.19
C TYR A 25 -1.70 -4.50 -2.66
N THR A 26 -1.74 -4.27 -3.98
CA THR A 26 -1.28 -3.01 -4.58
C THR A 26 -2.10 -1.83 -4.07
N SER A 27 -3.40 -2.03 -3.86
CA SER A 27 -4.29 -0.97 -3.37
C SER A 27 -3.97 -0.57 -1.93
N HIS A 28 -3.61 -1.52 -1.07
CA HIS A 28 -3.10 -1.20 0.27
C HIS A 28 -1.80 -0.39 0.21
N LEU A 29 -0.87 -0.74 -0.69
CA LEU A 29 0.37 0.02 -0.88
C LEU A 29 0.12 1.45 -1.37
N LYS A 30 -0.78 1.63 -2.36
CA LYS A 30 -1.16 2.96 -2.85
C LYS A 30 -1.80 3.81 -1.75
N PHE A 31 -2.70 3.21 -0.97
CA PHE A 31 -3.33 3.91 0.15
C PHE A 31 -2.28 4.33 1.20
N MET A 32 -1.46 3.38 1.67
CA MET A 32 -0.38 3.62 2.62
C MET A 32 0.55 4.74 2.16
N TYR A 33 0.98 4.73 0.89
CA TYR A 33 1.83 5.77 0.33
C TYR A 33 1.17 7.16 0.44
N ARG A 34 -0.12 7.27 0.08
CA ARG A 34 -0.84 8.55 0.16
C ARG A 34 -1.04 9.03 1.60
N LEU A 35 -1.33 8.12 2.53
CA LEU A 35 -1.41 8.46 3.96
C LEU A 35 -0.09 9.01 4.46
N ASN A 36 1.03 8.35 4.13
CA ASN A 36 2.37 8.82 4.50
C ASN A 36 2.69 10.19 3.90
N GLN A 37 2.35 10.42 2.64
CA GLN A 37 2.55 11.72 1.99
C GLN A 37 1.70 12.82 2.65
N LYS A 38 0.43 12.54 2.95
CA LYS A 38 -0.45 13.46 3.67
C LYS A 38 0.11 13.77 5.07
N ASN A 39 0.51 12.75 5.82
CA ASN A 39 1.08 12.93 7.15
C ASN A 39 2.35 13.78 7.10
N LYS A 40 3.26 13.48 6.16
CA LYS A 40 4.49 14.25 5.94
C LYS A 40 4.20 15.74 5.70
N ILE A 41 3.26 16.06 4.80
CA ILE A 41 2.87 17.46 4.50
C ILE A 41 2.31 18.16 5.75
N LEU A 42 1.44 17.49 6.51
CA LEU A 42 0.86 18.06 7.73
C LEU A 42 1.92 18.29 8.81
N ARG A 43 2.88 17.37 8.99
CA ARG A 43 3.99 17.52 9.93
C ARG A 43 4.90 18.68 9.57
N TYR A 44 5.28 18.83 8.29
CA TYR A 44 6.10 19.98 7.88
C TYR A 44 5.35 21.31 7.99
N SER A 45 4.03 21.31 7.70
CA SER A 45 3.18 22.48 7.94
C SER A 45 3.17 22.86 9.43
N GLN A 46 3.06 21.87 10.32
CA GLN A 46 3.10 22.08 11.78
C GLN A 46 4.42 22.70 12.23
N ILE A 47 5.55 22.17 11.76
CA ILE A 47 6.89 22.70 12.06
C ILE A 47 7.02 24.15 11.58
N THR A 48 6.58 24.43 10.35
CA THR A 48 6.66 25.77 9.75
C THR A 48 5.79 26.78 10.51
N LEU A 49 4.54 26.43 10.80
CA LEU A 49 3.62 27.27 11.58
C LEU A 49 4.14 27.50 13.00
N SER A 50 4.76 26.49 13.62
CA SER A 50 5.36 26.62 14.95
C SER A 50 6.54 27.60 14.96
N ALA A 51 7.40 27.55 13.93
CA ALA A 51 8.50 28.49 13.76
C ALA A 51 8.00 29.92 13.51
N ILE A 52 7.00 30.11 12.64
CA ILE A 52 6.39 31.42 12.37
C ILE A 52 5.73 31.98 13.63
N SER A 53 4.98 31.15 14.36
CA SER A 53 4.34 31.55 15.61
C SER A 53 5.36 32.04 16.63
N THR A 54 6.41 31.24 16.89
CA THR A 54 7.45 31.56 17.87
C THR A 54 8.25 32.80 17.46
N GLY A 55 8.68 32.86 16.20
CA GLY A 55 9.40 34.03 15.67
C GLY A 55 8.55 35.30 15.64
N GLY A 56 7.26 35.18 15.33
CA GLY A 56 6.31 36.29 15.34
C GLY A 56 6.15 36.89 16.74
N PHE A 57 5.96 36.06 17.76
CA PHE A 57 5.88 36.52 19.16
C PHE A 57 7.19 37.13 19.67
N LEU A 58 8.35 36.58 19.30
CA LEU A 58 9.63 37.22 19.65
C LEU A 58 9.81 38.57 18.95
N GLY A 59 9.38 38.65 17.68
CA GLY A 59 9.40 39.90 16.91
C GLY A 59 8.49 40.99 17.52
N THR A 60 7.33 40.63 18.09
CA THR A 60 6.46 41.63 18.75
C THR A 60 7.11 42.24 19.97
N ILE A 61 7.85 41.45 20.76
CA ILE A 61 8.56 41.94 21.96
C ILE A 61 9.62 42.98 21.57
N VAL A 62 10.31 42.78 20.44
CA VAL A 62 11.40 43.66 20.01
C VAL A 62 10.91 44.90 19.25
N PHE A 63 9.87 44.76 18.43
CA PHE A 63 9.46 45.81 17.48
C PHE A 63 8.10 46.47 17.78
N ASP A 64 7.37 46.02 18.80
CA ASP A 64 6.05 46.52 19.23
C ASP A 64 5.05 46.74 18.08
N LYS A 65 5.04 45.81 17.11
CA LYS A 65 4.18 45.90 15.93
C LYS A 65 2.91 45.08 16.11
N ILE A 66 1.77 45.78 16.21
CA ILE A 66 0.44 45.15 16.33
C ILE A 66 0.16 44.15 15.19
N ILE A 67 0.69 44.41 13.99
CA ILE A 67 0.58 43.53 12.81
C ILE A 67 1.25 42.16 13.08
N LEU A 68 2.42 42.14 13.73
CA LEU A 68 3.13 40.89 14.07
C LEU A 68 2.32 40.09 15.10
N THR A 69 1.68 40.77 16.05
CA THR A 69 0.82 40.12 17.07
C THR A 69 -0.41 39.49 16.44
N THR A 70 -1.08 40.18 15.51
CA THR A 70 -2.24 39.64 14.80
C THR A 70 -1.87 38.41 13.96
N ILE A 71 -0.74 38.47 13.23
CA ILE A 71 -0.26 37.32 12.43
C ILE A 71 0.10 36.15 13.35
N ALA A 72 0.84 36.38 14.43
CA ALA A 72 1.21 35.33 15.38
C ALA A 72 -0.02 34.67 16.02
N GLY A 73 -1.04 35.45 16.37
CA GLY A 73 -2.31 34.94 16.90
C GLY A 73 -3.07 34.05 15.90
N LEU A 74 -3.18 34.47 14.63
CA LEU A 74 -3.82 33.67 13.58
C LEU A 74 -3.07 32.36 13.31
N VAL A 75 -1.73 32.44 13.19
CA VAL A 75 -0.87 31.26 13.00
C VAL A 75 -0.98 30.30 14.18
N SER A 76 -1.06 30.81 15.41
CA SER A 76 -1.27 30.01 16.62
C SER A 76 -2.60 29.29 16.61
N ALA A 77 -3.67 29.94 16.15
CA ALA A 77 -5.00 29.31 16.05
C ALA A 77 -5.01 28.16 15.03
N VAL A 78 -4.36 28.34 13.86
CA VAL A 78 -4.21 27.26 12.86
C VAL A 78 -3.34 26.14 13.40
N LEU A 79 -2.24 26.46 14.10
CA LEU A 79 -1.38 25.47 14.73
C LEU A 79 -2.13 24.66 15.81
N LEU A 80 -2.99 25.31 16.60
CA LEU A 80 -3.85 24.64 17.56
C LEU A 80 -4.83 23.68 16.87
N ALA A 81 -5.48 24.12 15.79
CA ALA A 81 -6.36 23.26 15.01
C ALA A 81 -5.61 22.03 14.45
N LEU A 82 -4.37 22.22 13.98
CA LEU A 82 -3.53 21.12 13.48
C LEU A 82 -3.09 20.16 14.59
N ASN A 83 -2.77 20.67 15.80
CA ASN A 83 -2.48 19.84 16.96
C ASN A 83 -3.71 18.99 17.38
N LEU A 84 -4.90 19.60 17.37
CA LEU A 84 -6.14 18.89 17.66
C LEU A 84 -6.44 17.83 16.58
N PHE A 85 -6.14 18.13 15.31
CA PHE A 85 -6.21 17.14 14.24
C PHE A 85 -5.31 15.94 14.53
N PHE A 86 -4.02 16.15 14.81
CA PHE A 86 -3.11 15.04 15.12
C PHE A 86 -3.46 14.26 16.38
N LYS A 87 -4.14 14.90 17.34
CA LYS A 87 -4.65 14.23 18.53
C LYS A 87 -5.78 13.25 18.20
N ASN A 88 -6.61 13.57 17.21
CA ASN A 88 -7.83 12.81 16.89
C ASN A 88 -7.67 11.86 15.69
N PHE A 89 -6.64 12.05 14.86
CA PHE A 89 -6.40 11.28 13.65
C PHE A 89 -5.02 10.63 13.68
N GLU A 90 -5.00 9.30 13.74
CA GLU A 90 -3.78 8.49 13.79
C GLU A 90 -3.39 8.00 12.37
N LEU A 91 -3.01 8.95 11.50
CA LEU A 91 -2.63 8.63 10.11
C LEU A 91 -1.45 7.63 10.02
N ASP A 92 -0.55 7.65 11.01
CA ASP A 92 0.57 6.72 11.10
C ASP A 92 0.12 5.29 11.42
N GLU A 93 -0.86 5.14 12.32
CA GLU A 93 -1.41 3.83 12.67
C GLU A 93 -2.27 3.27 11.53
N GLU A 94 -3.09 4.10 10.90
CA GLU A 94 -3.85 3.70 9.69
C GLU A 94 -2.90 3.24 8.57
N SER A 95 -1.83 4.00 8.32
CA SER A 95 -0.80 3.64 7.34
C SER A 95 -0.13 2.30 7.66
N LYS A 96 0.20 2.07 8.93
CA LYS A 96 0.79 0.81 9.42
C LYS A 96 -0.17 -0.36 9.24
N GLN A 97 -1.45 -0.20 9.49
CA GLN A 97 -2.46 -1.24 9.27
C GLN A 97 -2.56 -1.61 7.77
N HIS A 98 -2.54 -0.62 6.87
CA HIS A 98 -2.49 -0.89 5.44
C HIS A 98 -1.19 -1.58 5.01
N ARG A 99 -0.03 -1.20 5.58
CA ARG A 99 1.23 -1.91 5.34
C ARG A 99 1.14 -3.38 5.77
N MET A 100 0.67 -3.65 6.98
CA MET A 100 0.55 -5.01 7.50
C MET A 100 -0.38 -5.87 6.63
N ALA A 101 -1.49 -5.30 6.17
CA ALA A 101 -2.38 -5.98 5.22
C ALA A 101 -1.66 -6.30 3.90
N ALA A 102 -0.90 -5.35 3.35
CA ALA A 102 -0.11 -5.57 2.14
C ALA A 102 0.94 -6.67 2.34
N ASP A 103 1.70 -6.66 3.43
CA ASP A 103 2.73 -7.66 3.70
C ASP A 103 2.13 -9.08 3.83
N LYS A 104 0.98 -9.21 4.52
CA LYS A 104 0.25 -10.48 4.60
C LYS A 104 -0.23 -10.96 3.22
N LEU A 105 -0.81 -10.05 2.42
CA LEU A 105 -1.30 -10.39 1.07
C LEU A 105 -0.17 -10.70 0.08
N TRP A 106 1.01 -10.11 0.27
CA TRP A 106 2.18 -10.43 -0.53
C TRP A 106 2.56 -11.90 -0.38
N LEU A 107 2.56 -12.44 0.84
CA LEU A 107 2.82 -13.87 1.06
C LEU A 107 1.79 -14.75 0.35
N ILE A 108 0.50 -14.40 0.41
CA ILE A 108 -0.55 -15.13 -0.31
C ILE A 108 -0.32 -15.09 -1.82
N ARG A 109 0.04 -13.93 -2.35
CA ARG A 109 0.39 -13.76 -3.77
C ARG A 109 1.51 -14.72 -4.18
N GLU A 110 2.60 -14.79 -3.40
CA GLU A 110 3.71 -15.69 -3.68
C GLU A 110 3.29 -17.16 -3.62
N LYS A 111 2.47 -17.55 -2.63
CA LYS A 111 1.94 -18.92 -2.55
C LYS A 111 1.10 -19.29 -3.79
N TYR A 112 0.32 -18.36 -4.34
CA TYR A 112 -0.39 -18.59 -5.60
C TYR A 112 0.55 -18.76 -6.78
N VAL A 113 1.65 -17.99 -6.87
CA VAL A 113 2.67 -18.17 -7.93
C VAL A 113 3.30 -19.55 -7.83
N THR A 114 3.68 -19.99 -6.63
CA THR A 114 4.19 -21.35 -6.39
C THR A 114 3.18 -22.40 -6.85
N LEU A 115 1.93 -22.32 -6.39
CA LEU A 115 0.88 -23.28 -6.77
C LEU A 115 0.63 -23.32 -8.28
N LEU A 116 0.62 -22.17 -8.95
CA LEU A 116 0.46 -22.09 -10.41
C LEU A 116 1.68 -22.64 -11.16
N THR A 117 2.88 -22.51 -10.60
CA THR A 117 4.12 -23.04 -11.19
C THR A 117 4.15 -24.57 -11.13
N ASP A 118 3.76 -25.14 -9.98
CA ASP A 118 3.77 -26.59 -9.77
C ASP A 118 2.49 -27.29 -10.27
N PHE A 119 1.53 -26.51 -10.79
CA PHE A 119 0.17 -26.93 -11.12
C PHE A 119 0.10 -28.19 -11.98
N GLU A 120 0.96 -28.30 -13.00
CA GLU A 120 0.97 -29.46 -13.89
C GLU A 120 1.44 -30.74 -13.21
N THR A 121 2.28 -30.63 -12.19
CA THR A 121 2.86 -31.77 -11.47
C THR A 121 1.98 -32.30 -10.34
N LEU A 122 1.09 -31.46 -9.81
CA LEU A 122 0.22 -31.80 -8.69
C LEU A 122 -1.03 -32.58 -9.14
N SER A 123 -1.51 -33.44 -8.25
CA SER A 123 -2.82 -34.09 -8.38
C SER A 123 -3.96 -33.09 -8.13
N ILE A 124 -5.16 -33.42 -8.62
CA ILE A 124 -6.35 -32.58 -8.42
C ILE A 124 -6.63 -32.35 -6.92
N ASP A 125 -6.49 -33.39 -6.10
CA ASP A 125 -6.76 -33.30 -4.66
C ASP A 125 -5.79 -32.37 -3.95
N GLU A 126 -4.48 -32.43 -4.28
CA GLU A 126 -3.46 -31.52 -3.73
C GLU A 126 -3.73 -30.05 -4.11
N ILE A 127 -4.14 -29.81 -5.36
CA ILE A 127 -4.50 -28.48 -5.86
C ILE A 127 -5.72 -27.96 -5.09
N VAL A 128 -6.76 -28.78 -4.93
CA VAL A 128 -8.00 -28.41 -4.23
C VAL A 128 -7.73 -28.06 -2.77
N VAL A 129 -6.97 -28.89 -2.05
CA VAL A 129 -6.61 -28.66 -0.64
C VAL A 129 -5.80 -27.38 -0.49
N THR A 130 -4.79 -27.17 -1.34
CA THR A 130 -3.94 -25.96 -1.29
C THR A 130 -4.76 -24.71 -1.63
N ARG A 131 -5.60 -24.76 -2.66
CA ARG A 131 -6.51 -23.67 -3.02
C ARG A 131 -7.41 -23.28 -1.86
N ASP A 132 -8.04 -24.25 -1.21
CA ASP A 132 -9.00 -23.99 -0.13
C ASP A 132 -8.30 -23.40 1.10
N THR A 133 -7.08 -23.87 1.39
CA THR A 133 -6.22 -23.28 2.42
C THR A 133 -5.88 -21.82 2.10
N LEU A 134 -5.44 -21.52 0.88
CA LEU A 134 -5.13 -20.14 0.46
C LEU A 134 -6.36 -19.24 0.52
N ARG A 135 -7.54 -19.75 0.15
CA ARG A 135 -8.79 -19.00 0.22
C ARG A 135 -9.14 -18.66 1.66
N GLU A 136 -8.99 -19.58 2.60
CA GLU A 136 -9.25 -19.34 4.01
C GLU A 136 -8.27 -18.33 4.61
N GLU A 137 -6.97 -18.50 4.35
CA GLU A 137 -5.95 -17.52 4.78
C GLU A 137 -6.24 -16.13 4.22
N THR A 138 -6.62 -16.04 2.94
CA THR A 138 -6.99 -14.77 2.30
C THR A 138 -8.24 -14.16 2.96
N TYR A 139 -9.24 -14.97 3.28
CA TYR A 139 -10.46 -14.51 3.96
C TYR A 139 -10.14 -13.91 5.33
N ILE A 140 -9.32 -14.58 6.14
CA ILE A 140 -8.88 -14.08 7.45
C ILE A 140 -8.23 -12.71 7.28
N ILE A 141 -7.27 -12.57 6.37
CA ILE A 141 -6.59 -11.30 6.11
C ILE A 141 -7.60 -10.21 5.71
N TYR A 142 -8.52 -10.49 4.80
CA TYR A 142 -9.53 -9.51 4.36
C TYR A 142 -10.54 -9.12 5.46
N SER A 143 -10.82 -10.02 6.40
CA SER A 143 -11.70 -9.76 7.53
C SER A 143 -11.06 -8.85 8.59
N GLU A 144 -9.73 -8.94 8.75
CA GLU A 144 -8.94 -8.15 9.72
C GLU A 144 -8.42 -6.83 9.13
N SER A 145 -8.34 -6.71 7.81
CA SER A 145 -7.71 -5.57 7.15
C SER A 145 -8.64 -4.35 7.06
N PRO A 146 -8.09 -3.12 7.16
CA PRO A 146 -8.85 -1.91 6.87
C PRO A 146 -9.32 -1.91 5.40
N LYS A 147 -10.43 -1.23 5.13
CA LYS A 147 -10.92 -1.09 3.75
C LYS A 147 -10.06 -0.09 2.98
N THR A 148 -9.76 -0.41 1.72
CA THR A 148 -9.16 0.54 0.77
C THR A 148 -10.22 1.44 0.15
N ASP A 149 -9.81 2.41 -0.67
CA ASP A 149 -10.71 3.33 -1.35
C ASP A 149 -10.67 3.21 -2.88
N LYS A 150 -11.67 3.79 -3.54
CA LYS A 150 -11.81 3.81 -5.00
C LYS A 150 -10.58 4.40 -5.70
N LYS A 151 -9.96 5.42 -5.09
CA LYS A 151 -8.78 6.07 -5.66
C LYS A 151 -7.59 5.12 -5.68
N SER A 152 -7.36 4.37 -4.59
CA SER A 152 -6.28 3.38 -4.49
C SER A 152 -6.49 2.26 -5.50
N TYR A 153 -7.73 1.79 -5.64
CA TYR A 153 -8.05 0.78 -6.63
C TYR A 153 -7.78 1.27 -8.07
N SER A 154 -8.15 2.50 -8.39
CA SER A 154 -7.87 3.11 -9.69
C SER A 154 -6.36 3.29 -9.94
N GLU A 155 -5.59 3.70 -8.94
CA GLU A 155 -4.13 3.82 -9.02
C GLU A 155 -3.48 2.45 -9.21
N SER A 156 -3.94 1.42 -8.50
CA SER A 156 -3.50 0.03 -8.69
C SER A 156 -3.81 -0.48 -10.09
N GLN A 157 -5.00 -0.19 -10.62
CA GLN A 157 -5.35 -0.61 -11.97
C GLN A 157 -4.40 -0.03 -13.01
N LYS A 158 -4.05 1.27 -12.89
CA LYS A 158 -3.08 1.92 -13.76
C LYS A 158 -1.69 1.29 -13.59
N ALA A 159 -1.23 1.17 -12.35
CA ALA A 159 0.09 0.62 -12.02
C ALA A 159 0.29 -0.80 -12.55
N LEU A 160 -0.72 -1.67 -12.38
CA LEU A 160 -0.64 -3.07 -12.76
C LEU A 160 -0.82 -3.29 -14.26
N LYS A 161 -1.74 -2.54 -14.91
CA LYS A 161 -2.03 -2.75 -16.34
C LYS A 161 -1.08 -2.03 -17.27
N ASN A 162 -0.61 -0.84 -16.88
CA ASN A 162 0.09 0.07 -17.79
C ASN A 162 1.55 0.32 -17.39
N GLU A 163 1.89 0.12 -16.12
CA GLU A 163 3.23 0.45 -15.58
C GLU A 163 3.98 -0.80 -15.10
N GLU A 164 3.36 -1.97 -15.20
CA GLU A 164 3.94 -3.28 -14.86
C GLU A 164 4.53 -3.34 -13.43
N GLU A 165 4.03 -2.56 -12.46
CA GLU A 165 4.66 -2.37 -11.12
C GLU A 165 4.89 -3.66 -10.29
N GLN A 166 4.31 -4.78 -10.70
CA GLN A 166 4.43 -6.09 -10.04
C GLN A 166 4.95 -7.20 -10.96
N PHE A 167 5.42 -6.84 -12.15
CA PHE A 167 5.86 -7.74 -13.19
C PHE A 167 7.16 -7.22 -13.79
N PHE A 168 8.00 -8.12 -14.28
CA PHE A 168 9.26 -7.76 -14.90
C PHE A 168 9.35 -8.42 -16.26
N THR A 169 9.83 -7.67 -17.24
CA THR A 169 10.22 -8.25 -18.53
C THR A 169 11.49 -9.09 -18.34
N GLU A 170 11.74 -10.07 -19.21
CA GLU A 170 12.98 -10.87 -19.14
C GLU A 170 14.23 -10.00 -19.25
N VAL A 171 14.18 -8.96 -20.09
CA VAL A 171 15.26 -7.99 -20.27
C VAL A 171 15.55 -7.22 -18.98
N GLU A 172 14.51 -6.86 -18.23
CA GLU A 172 14.65 -6.18 -16.95
C GLU A 172 15.23 -7.11 -15.88
N LEU A 173 14.71 -8.34 -15.79
CA LEU A 173 15.24 -9.37 -14.88
C LEU A 173 16.73 -9.64 -15.14
N ASP A 174 17.12 -9.83 -16.40
CA ASP A 174 18.51 -10.06 -16.76
C ASP A 174 19.41 -8.90 -16.32
N LYS A 175 18.95 -7.64 -16.43
CA LYS A 175 19.73 -6.48 -15.96
C LYS A 175 19.92 -6.47 -14.44
N MET A 176 18.91 -6.91 -13.68
CA MET A 176 18.97 -6.98 -12.22
C MET A 176 19.82 -8.16 -11.72
N LEU A 177 19.90 -9.24 -12.51
CA LEU A 177 20.65 -10.44 -12.15
C LEU A 177 22.17 -10.28 -12.36
N PRO A 178 23.01 -10.92 -11.51
CA PRO A 178 24.43 -11.12 -11.80
C PRO A 178 24.65 -11.77 -13.17
N LEU A 179 25.73 -11.40 -13.86
CA LEU A 179 26.01 -11.81 -15.25
C LEU A 179 25.85 -13.33 -15.49
N GLN A 180 26.26 -14.14 -14.52
CA GLN A 180 26.22 -15.61 -14.61
C GLN A 180 24.80 -16.23 -14.54
N LEU A 181 23.79 -15.46 -14.13
CA LEU A 181 22.40 -15.92 -14.01
C LEU A 181 21.49 -15.37 -15.13
N ARG A 182 22.04 -14.58 -16.05
CA ARG A 182 21.28 -13.98 -17.17
C ARG A 182 20.99 -15.02 -18.25
N LYS A 183 19.76 -15.00 -18.78
CA LYS A 183 19.32 -15.94 -19.82
C LYS A 183 19.63 -15.41 -21.23
N ASN A 184 19.45 -14.10 -21.45
CA ASN A 184 19.81 -13.47 -22.71
C ASN A 184 21.26 -12.95 -22.62
N LYS A 185 22.17 -13.60 -23.36
CA LYS A 185 23.52 -13.07 -23.61
C LYS A 185 23.54 -12.24 -24.88
#